data_AF-A0A944WKL7-F1
#
_entry.id   AF-A0A944WKL7-F1
#
_cell.length_a   1.000
_cell.length_b   1.000
_cell.length_c   1.000
_cell.angle_alpha   90.00
_cell.angle_beta   90.00
_cell.angle_gamma   90.00
#
_symmetry.space_group_name_H-M   'P 1'
#
loop_
_entity.id
_entity.type
_entity.pdbx_description
1 polymer ?
#
loop_
_entity_poly.entity_id
_entity_poly.type
_entity_poly.pdbx_seq_one_letter_code
_entity_poly.pdbx_strand_id
1 'polypeptide(L)'
;MLWLGIWQGEFVKPWDWRRGVRLQSTSAASDKASVVSGCKIKGNISKSGKIYHVPGSRWYDQTNIDASVGEKWFCSVSEAEQAGWRAPK
;
A
#
# COMPACT_ATOMS: atom_id res chain seq x y z
N MET A 1 -16.16 18.46 -39.22
CA MET A 1 -15.45 17.38 -38.52
C MET A 1 -14.19 18.00 -37.93
N LEU A 2 -14.23 18.41 -36.66
CA LEU A 2 -13.10 19.07 -36.00
C LEU A 2 -12.16 18.00 -35.44
N TRP A 3 -10.93 17.94 -35.96
CA TRP A 3 -9.88 17.06 -35.47
C TRP A 3 -9.20 17.76 -34.28
N LEU A 4 -9.57 17.39 -33.06
CA LEU A 4 -8.87 17.85 -31.86
C LEU A 4 -7.55 17.06 -31.76
N GLY A 5 -6.43 17.75 -31.97
CA GLY A 5 -5.09 17.20 -31.74
C GLY A 5 -4.82 17.05 -30.25
N ILE A 6 -4.64 15.81 -29.79
CA ILE A 6 -4.30 15.48 -28.39
C ILE A 6 -2.79 15.24 -28.29
N TRP A 7 -1.98 16.29 -28.24
CA TRP A 7 -0.55 16.16 -27.88
C TRP A 7 -0.06 17.43 -27.15
N GLN A 8 -0.43 17.59 -25.89
CA GLN A 8 0.33 18.42 -24.96
C GLN A 8 0.69 17.56 -23.74
N GLY A 9 1.99 17.38 -23.52
CA GLY A 9 2.54 16.73 -22.34
C GLY A 9 3.62 17.62 -21.74
N GLU A 10 3.64 17.73 -20.41
CA GLU A 10 4.71 18.40 -19.69
C GLU A 10 6.02 17.59 -19.79
N PHE A 11 7.16 18.28 -19.88
CA PHE A 11 8.49 17.67 -19.95
C PHE A 11 9.47 18.40 -19.02
N VAL A 12 10.23 17.65 -18.22
CA VAL A 12 11.33 18.22 -17.41
C VAL A 12 12.57 18.38 -18.26
N LYS A 13 13.12 19.60 -18.27
CA LYS A 13 14.36 19.92 -18.97
C LYS A 13 15.54 19.06 -18.47
N PRO A 14 16.49 18.67 -19.34
CA PRO A 14 17.56 17.73 -18.97
C PRO A 14 18.49 18.20 -17.83
N TRP A 15 18.69 19.51 -17.66
CA TRP A 15 19.51 20.05 -16.57
C TRP A 15 18.79 20.00 -15.21
N ASP A 16 17.46 20.11 -15.20
CA ASP A 16 16.65 19.94 -14.00
C ASP A 16 16.63 18.48 -13.55
N TRP A 17 16.54 17.53 -14.50
CA TRP A 17 16.67 16.09 -14.20
C TRP A 17 18.01 15.75 -13.54
N ARG A 18 19.12 16.29 -14.08
CA ARG A 18 20.46 16.09 -13.51
C ARG A 18 20.62 16.67 -12.10
N ARG A 19 19.79 17.63 -11.71
CA ARG A 19 19.73 18.20 -10.34
C ARG A 19 18.71 17.49 -9.44
N GLY A 20 18.09 16.42 -9.92
CA GLY A 20 17.14 15.60 -9.15
C GLY A 20 15.68 16.07 -9.23
N VAL A 21 15.36 17.09 -10.04
CA VAL A 21 13.98 17.49 -10.29
C VAL A 21 13.30 16.43 -11.15
N ARG A 22 12.13 15.98 -10.72
CA ARG A 22 11.27 15.06 -11.48
C ARG A 22 9.93 15.75 -11.70
N LEU A 23 9.27 15.45 -12.82
CA LEU A 23 7.86 15.82 -12.97
C LEU A 23 7.14 15.19 -11.78
N GLN A 24 6.35 15.99 -11.07
CA GLN A 24 5.40 15.43 -10.14
C GLN A 24 4.46 14.59 -11.00
N SER A 25 4.65 13.27 -11.00
CA SER A 25 3.60 12.37 -11.40
C SER A 25 2.37 12.87 -10.66
N THR A 26 1.28 13.17 -11.35
CA THR A 26 -0.02 13.32 -10.71
C THR A 26 -0.46 11.96 -10.16
N SER A 27 0.38 11.33 -9.34
CA SER A 27 0.02 10.49 -8.22
C SER A 27 -0.26 11.43 -7.06
N ALA A 28 -1.25 12.31 -7.22
CA ALA A 28 -2.07 12.84 -6.13
C ALA A 28 -2.93 11.70 -5.53
N ALA A 29 -2.28 10.57 -5.30
CA ALA A 29 -2.75 9.35 -4.68
C ALA A 29 -1.64 8.76 -3.78
N SER A 30 -0.53 9.47 -3.53
CA SER A 30 0.50 8.97 -2.60
C SER A 30 0.12 9.06 -1.11
N ASP A 31 -1.06 9.58 -0.77
CA ASP A 31 -1.64 9.49 0.58
C ASP A 31 -3.04 8.85 0.61
N LYS A 32 -3.54 8.38 -0.54
CA LYS A 32 -4.87 7.74 -0.69
C LYS A 32 -4.88 6.50 -1.59
N ALA A 33 -3.74 6.02 -2.10
CA ALA A 33 -3.65 4.76 -2.84
C ALA A 33 -3.66 3.49 -1.95
N SER A 34 -3.91 3.63 -0.64
CA SER A 34 -4.34 2.52 0.22
C SER A 34 -5.87 2.42 0.35
N VAL A 35 -6.65 3.12 -0.49
CA VAL A 35 -8.13 3.02 -0.48
C VAL A 35 -8.67 2.17 -1.64
N VAL A 36 -7.85 1.83 -2.64
CA VAL A 36 -8.36 1.21 -3.90
C VAL A 36 -8.04 -0.28 -4.06
N SER A 37 -7.32 -0.89 -3.13
CA SER A 37 -7.25 -2.37 -3.06
C SER A 37 -7.22 -2.75 -1.59
N GLY A 38 -8.26 -3.46 -1.14
CA GLY A 38 -8.60 -3.68 0.26
C GLY A 38 -7.40 -3.90 1.18
N CYS A 39 -7.51 -3.38 2.40
CA CYS A 39 -6.57 -3.52 3.51
C CYS A 39 -5.60 -4.70 3.33
N LYS A 40 -4.31 -4.42 3.07
CA LYS A 40 -3.32 -5.42 2.64
C LYS A 40 -2.54 -6.06 3.79
N ILE A 41 -2.82 -5.70 5.03
CA ILE A 41 -2.08 -6.25 6.16
C ILE A 41 -2.92 -7.38 6.75
N LYS A 42 -2.37 -8.59 6.75
CA LYS A 42 -3.05 -9.80 7.22
C LYS A 42 -2.84 -9.96 8.72
N GLY A 43 -3.89 -9.91 9.52
CA GLY A 43 -3.84 -10.26 10.94
C GLY A 43 -4.31 -11.69 11.22
N ASN A 44 -3.39 -12.61 11.52
CA ASN A 44 -3.67 -13.97 12.02
C ASN A 44 -3.63 -14.13 13.58
N ILE A 45 -4.56 -14.90 14.14
CA ILE A 45 -4.61 -15.24 15.56
C ILE A 45 -4.14 -16.68 15.74
N SER A 46 -3.03 -16.86 16.45
CA SER A 46 -2.48 -18.17 16.77
C SER A 46 -2.38 -18.38 18.28
N LYS A 47 -1.98 -19.59 18.71
CA LYS A 47 -1.61 -19.86 20.11
C LYS A 47 -0.51 -18.93 20.64
N SER A 48 0.30 -18.36 19.74
CA SER A 48 1.38 -17.42 20.06
C SER A 48 0.92 -15.95 20.11
N GLY A 49 -0.37 -15.70 19.97
CA GLY A 49 -0.99 -14.38 20.01
C GLY A 49 -1.40 -13.84 18.63
N LYS A 50 -1.66 -12.53 18.60
CA LYS A 50 -2.13 -11.78 17.42
C LYS A 50 -0.93 -11.27 16.61
N ILE A 51 -0.76 -11.76 15.38
CA ILE A 51 0.39 -11.41 14.53
C ILE A 51 -0.09 -10.80 13.23
N TYR A 52 0.46 -9.63 12.86
CA TYR A 52 0.18 -8.99 11.58
C TYR A 52 1.30 -9.26 10.57
N HIS A 53 0.93 -9.46 9.31
CA HIS A 53 1.83 -9.71 8.20
C HIS A 53 1.62 -8.64 7.13
N VAL A 54 2.70 -7.96 6.77
CA VAL A 54 2.71 -6.98 5.68
C VAL A 54 3.05 -7.65 4.35
N PRO A 55 2.59 -7.09 3.21
CA PRO A 55 3.01 -7.56 1.89
C PRO A 55 4.54 -7.57 1.77
N GLY A 56 5.11 -8.67 1.28
CA GLY A 56 6.56 -8.87 1.18
C GLY A 56 7.22 -9.52 2.40
N SER A 57 6.48 -9.76 3.49
CA SER A 57 6.98 -10.63 4.57
C SER A 57 7.01 -12.09 4.15
N ARG A 58 7.99 -12.86 4.65
CA ARG A 58 8.23 -14.28 4.28
C ARG A 58 6.98 -15.18 4.34
N TRP A 59 6.10 -14.89 5.29
CA TRP A 59 4.93 -15.71 5.58
C TRP A 59 3.64 -15.13 5.01
N TYR A 60 3.69 -13.96 4.36
CA TYR A 60 2.50 -13.24 3.92
C TYR A 60 1.59 -14.09 3.02
N ASP A 61 2.15 -14.79 2.03
CA ASP A 61 1.38 -15.60 1.09
C ASP A 61 0.85 -16.90 1.71
N GLN A 62 1.51 -17.38 2.77
CA GLN A 62 1.11 -18.60 3.48
C GLN A 62 0.02 -18.31 4.52
N THR A 63 -0.03 -17.09 5.04
CA THR A 63 -1.06 -16.68 5.98
C THR A 63 -2.39 -16.49 5.26
N ASN A 64 -3.38 -17.30 5.63
CA ASN A 64 -4.79 -17.08 5.27
C ASN A 64 -5.52 -16.45 6.46
N ILE A 65 -6.51 -15.61 6.16
CA ILE A 65 -7.32 -14.90 7.16
C ILE A 65 -8.67 -15.57 7.28
N ASP A 66 -9.00 -16.03 8.48
CA ASP A 66 -10.30 -16.55 8.85
C ASP A 66 -11.05 -15.57 9.77
N ALA A 67 -11.97 -14.82 9.17
CA ALA A 67 -12.79 -13.85 9.88
C ALA A 67 -13.66 -14.47 10.98
N SER A 68 -13.95 -15.78 10.92
CA SER A 68 -14.80 -16.50 11.87
C SER A 68 -14.16 -16.60 13.26
N VAL A 69 -12.83 -16.63 13.31
CA VAL A 69 -12.05 -16.69 14.56
C VAL A 69 -11.55 -15.32 15.01
N GLY A 70 -11.97 -14.24 14.33
CA GLY A 70 -11.60 -12.87 14.65
C GLY A 70 -10.30 -12.39 14.00
N GLU A 71 -9.76 -13.14 13.03
CA GLU A 71 -8.69 -12.65 12.16
C GLU A 71 -9.23 -11.58 11.21
N LYS A 72 -8.40 -10.60 10.88
CA LYS A 72 -8.86 -9.48 10.04
C LYS A 72 -7.75 -8.84 9.26
N TRP A 73 -8.16 -8.07 8.27
CA TRP A 73 -7.27 -7.27 7.45
C TRP A 73 -7.17 -5.85 8.00
N PHE A 74 -5.97 -5.29 7.98
CA PHE A 74 -5.68 -3.91 8.37
C PHE A 74 -5.21 -3.09 7.18
N CYS A 75 -5.59 -1.82 7.18
CA CYS A 75 -5.18 -0.89 6.14
C CYS A 75 -3.84 -0.23 6.46
N SER A 76 -3.44 -0.19 7.74
CA SER A 76 -2.12 0.30 8.16
C SER A 76 -1.52 -0.53 9.30
N VAL A 77 -0.19 -0.51 9.42
CA VAL A 77 0.52 -1.21 10.52
C VAL A 77 0.13 -0.61 11.87
N SER A 78 0.03 0.72 11.94
CA SER A 78 -0.37 1.42 13.16
C SER A 78 -1.77 0.99 13.64
N GLU A 79 -2.72 0.77 12.73
CA GLU A 79 -4.06 0.26 13.08
C GLU A 79 -3.98 -1.16 13.67
N ALA A 80 -3.11 -2.01 13.13
CA ALA A 80 -2.88 -3.34 13.67
C ALA A 80 -2.29 -3.26 15.09
N GLU A 81 -1.26 -2.45 15.29
CA GLU A 81 -0.60 -2.25 16.58
C GLU A 81 -1.57 -1.67 17.64
N GLN A 82 -2.37 -0.67 17.27
CA GLN A 82 -3.42 -0.11 18.13
C GLN A 82 -4.48 -1.14 18.50
N ALA A 83 -4.81 -2.06 17.58
CA ALA A 83 -5.69 -3.20 17.84
C ALA A 83 -5.03 -4.32 18.68
N GLY A 84 -3.79 -4.13 19.12
CA GLY A 84 -3.03 -5.08 19.94
C GLY A 84 -2.36 -6.21 19.16
N TRP A 85 -2.06 -5.99 17.88
CA TRP A 85 -1.36 -6.94 17.02
C TRP A 85 0.13 -6.62 16.97
N ARG A 86 0.97 -7.65 16.86
CA ARG A 86 2.44 -7.48 16.81
C ARG A 86 3.04 -8.04 15.53
N ALA A 87 4.25 -7.61 15.21
CA ALA A 87 5.02 -8.19 14.11
C ALA A 87 5.42 -9.66 14.40
N PRO A 88 5.60 -10.48 13.35
CA PRO A 88 6.26 -11.77 13.47
C PRO A 88 7.71 -11.56 13.93
N LYS A 89 8.23 -12.52 14.71
CA LYS A 89 9.64 -12.55 15.13
C LYS A 89 10.50 -13.17 14.03
#